data_AF-A0A0R2DG57-F1
#
_entry.id   AF-A0A0R2DG57-F1
#
_cell.length_a   1.000
_cell.length_b   1.000
_cell.length_c   1.000
_cell.angle_alpha   90.00
_cell.angle_beta   90.00
_cell.angle_gamma   90.00
#
_symmetry.space_group_name_H-M   'P 1'
#
loop_
_entity.id
_entity.type
_entity.pdbx_description
1 polymer ?
#
loop_
_entity_poly.entity_id
_entity_poly.type
_entity_poly.pdbx_seq_one_letter_code
_entity_poly.pdbx_strand_id
1 'polypeptide(L)'
;MSFIVMRAIGPWNDIIKYEIADAKFMYQDDREAFAEITKYSRFPFFATNLSQADPFFSEQIKADTDLVAVPVSDDRAQMPIYASYLLSQKKQLTQLIRDLQQQWPTTLPNDSH
;
A
#
# COMPACT_ATOMS: atom_id res chain seq x y z
N MET A 1 14.99 -12.07 8.02
CA MET A 1 14.62 -10.64 8.21
C MET A 1 13.32 -10.57 8.99
N SER A 2 13.03 -9.48 9.71
CA SER A 2 11.80 -9.33 10.50
C SER A 2 11.06 -8.06 10.06
N PHE A 3 9.74 -8.16 9.91
CA PHE A 3 8.88 -7.06 9.48
C PHE A 3 7.70 -6.90 10.44
N ILE A 4 7.34 -5.66 10.74
CA ILE A 4 6.07 -5.32 11.40
C ILE A 4 5.08 -4.97 10.29
N VAL A 5 3.92 -5.61 10.29
CA VAL A 5 2.97 -5.51 9.17
C VAL A 5 1.55 -5.43 9.72
N MET A 6 0.71 -4.59 9.13
CA MET A 6 -0.73 -4.62 9.42
C MET A 6 -1.33 -5.96 8.96
N ARG A 7 -2.21 -6.58 9.76
CA ARG A 7 -2.84 -7.86 9.35
C ARG A 7 -3.75 -7.67 8.13
N ALA A 8 -4.47 -6.56 8.08
CA ALA A 8 -5.46 -6.27 7.04
C ALA A 8 -4.86 -5.58 5.79
N ILE A 9 -3.80 -6.16 5.21
CA ILE A 9 -3.17 -5.67 3.95
C ILE A 9 -3.73 -6.33 2.68
N GLY A 10 -4.82 -7.11 2.81
CA GLY A 10 -5.48 -7.75 1.69
C GLY A 10 -4.63 -8.83 1.02
N PRO A 11 -4.70 -8.98 -0.33
CA PRO A 11 -4.01 -10.05 -1.06
C PRO A 11 -2.48 -10.07 -0.87
N TRP A 12 -1.89 -8.94 -0.49
CA TRP A 12 -0.47 -8.84 -0.18
C TRP A 12 -0.03 -9.76 0.97
N ASN A 13 -0.92 -10.08 1.91
CA ASN A 13 -0.60 -10.99 3.02
C ASN A 13 -0.16 -12.37 2.54
N ASP A 14 -0.78 -12.88 1.48
CA ASP A 14 -0.46 -14.20 0.95
C ASP A 14 0.76 -14.13 0.04
N ILE A 15 0.89 -13.04 -0.72
CA ILE A 15 2.05 -12.79 -1.59
C ILE A 15 3.35 -12.71 -0.80
N ILE A 16 3.40 -11.91 0.28
CA ILE A 16 4.64 -11.79 1.07
C ILE A 16 5.04 -13.11 1.74
N LYS A 17 4.06 -13.93 2.16
CA LYS A 17 4.34 -15.25 2.73
C LYS A 17 4.92 -16.21 1.71
N TYR A 18 4.50 -16.08 0.45
CA TYR A 18 4.98 -16.93 -0.64
C TYR A 18 6.35 -16.47 -1.15
N GLU A 19 6.49 -15.17 -1.48
CA GLU A 19 7.69 -14.63 -2.14
C GLU A 19 8.88 -14.46 -1.18
N ILE A 20 8.64 -14.25 0.12
CA ILE A 20 9.69 -14.13 1.14
C ILE A 20 9.40 -15.01 2.36
N ALA A 21 9.19 -16.31 2.11
CA ALA A 21 8.78 -17.30 3.12
C ALA A 21 9.70 -17.38 4.37
N ASP A 22 10.99 -17.05 4.23
CA ASP A 22 11.96 -17.07 5.33
C ASP A 22 11.92 -15.80 6.21
N ALA A 23 11.08 -14.83 5.88
CA ALA A 23 10.87 -13.62 6.67
C ALA A 23 9.98 -13.90 7.89
N LYS A 24 10.25 -13.18 8.99
CA LYS A 24 9.42 -13.21 10.19
C LYS A 24 8.47 -12.01 10.19
N PHE A 25 7.17 -12.25 10.28
CA PHE A 25 6.16 -11.21 10.28
C PHE A 25 5.52 -11.05 11.65
N MET A 26 5.58 -9.83 12.19
CA MET A 26 4.90 -9.42 13.42
C MET A 26 3.63 -8.66 13.03
N TYR A 27 2.51 -9.36 13.00
CA TYR A 27 1.24 -8.78 12.58
C TYR A 27 0.62 -7.90 13.67
N GLN A 28 0.18 -6.70 13.29
CA GLN A 28 -0.59 -5.79 14.13
C GLN A 28 -2.02 -5.68 13.60
N ASP A 29 -2.98 -5.75 14.52
CA ASP A 29 -4.40 -5.55 14.22
C ASP A 29 -4.86 -4.12 14.53
N ASP A 30 -4.15 -3.45 15.44
CA ASP A 30 -4.41 -2.09 15.88
C ASP A 30 -3.54 -1.09 15.11
N ARG A 31 -4.18 -0.15 14.42
CA ARG A 31 -3.50 0.90 13.63
C ARG A 31 -2.75 1.90 14.51
N GLU A 32 -3.30 2.26 15.67
CA GLU A 32 -2.67 3.21 16.59
C GLU A 32 -1.41 2.59 17.20
N ALA A 33 -1.50 1.34 17.66
CA ALA A 33 -0.34 0.61 18.17
C ALA A 33 0.73 0.41 17.08
N PHE A 34 0.31 0.07 15.85
CA PHE A 34 1.23 -0.02 14.71
C PHE A 34 1.94 1.32 14.45
N ALA A 35 1.21 2.44 14.49
CA ALA A 35 1.78 3.76 14.30
C ALA A 35 2.74 4.16 15.43
N GLU A 36 2.42 3.86 16.68
CA GLU A 36 3.29 4.11 17.82
C GLU A 36 4.61 3.34 17.70
N ILE A 37 4.53 2.03 17.42
CA ILE A 37 5.72 1.18 17.28
C ILE A 37 6.59 1.66 16.10
N THR A 38 5.97 1.94 14.95
CA THR A 38 6.70 2.37 13.75
C THR A 38 7.36 3.74 13.95
N LYS A 39 6.66 4.70 14.58
CA LYS A 39 7.20 6.02 14.94
C LYS A 39 8.46 5.94 15.79
N TYR A 40 8.47 5.14 16.86
CA TYR A 40 9.62 5.08 17.76
C TYR A 40 10.75 4.16 17.30
N SER A 41 10.48 3.26 16.34
CA SER A 41 11.48 2.32 15.83
C SER A 41 12.36 2.86 14.69
N ARG A 42 11.92 3.92 14.00
CA ARG A 42 12.55 4.44 12.76
C ARG A 42 12.80 3.35 11.71
N PHE A 43 11.96 2.32 11.67
CA PHE A 43 12.13 1.26 10.68
C PHE A 43 11.83 1.79 9.27
N PRO A 44 12.60 1.36 8.26
CA PRO A 44 12.19 1.56 6.87
C PRO A 44 10.82 0.89 6.67
N PHE A 45 9.92 1.58 5.96
CA PHE A 45 8.59 1.06 5.69
C PHE A 45 8.33 0.98 4.19
N PHE A 46 7.48 0.04 3.81
CA PHE A 46 7.06 -0.17 2.43
C PHE A 46 5.61 0.26 2.28
N ALA A 47 5.31 0.95 1.20
CA ALA A 47 3.98 1.43 0.88
C ALA A 47 3.68 1.22 -0.60
N THR A 48 2.40 1.04 -0.92
CA THR A 48 1.96 1.00 -2.32
C THR A 48 1.62 2.41 -2.78
N ASN A 49 1.56 2.62 -4.10
CA ASN A 49 1.01 3.84 -4.70
C ASN A 49 -0.41 4.15 -4.19
N LEU A 50 -1.22 3.13 -3.86
CA LEU A 50 -2.57 3.29 -3.32
C LEU A 50 -2.59 3.73 -1.86
N SER A 51 -1.56 3.42 -1.07
CA SER A 51 -1.47 3.79 0.35
C SER A 51 -1.56 5.30 0.56
N GLN A 52 -1.17 6.10 -0.43
CA GLN A 52 -1.27 7.56 -0.41
C GLN A 52 -2.71 8.10 -0.30
N ALA A 53 -3.69 7.33 -0.78
CA ALA A 53 -5.10 7.69 -0.69
C ALA A 53 -5.67 7.45 0.72
N ASP A 54 -4.95 6.76 1.61
CA ASP A 54 -5.34 6.58 3.00
C ASP A 54 -4.97 7.85 3.81
N PRO A 55 -5.96 8.56 4.41
CA PRO A 55 -5.69 9.72 5.26
C PRO A 55 -4.71 9.41 6.39
N PHE A 56 -4.79 8.20 6.96
CA PHE A 56 -3.91 7.76 8.05
C PHE A 56 -2.45 7.71 7.60
N PHE A 57 -2.20 7.22 6.39
CA PHE A 57 -0.86 7.19 5.81
C PHE A 57 -0.32 8.60 5.59
N SER A 58 -1.15 9.49 5.06
CA SER A 58 -0.78 10.89 4.81
C SER A 58 -0.43 11.65 6.09
N GLU A 59 -1.18 11.44 7.17
CA GLU A 59 -0.93 12.11 8.46
C GLU A 59 0.36 11.58 9.11
N GLN A 60 0.57 10.26 9.10
CA GLN A 60 1.71 9.63 9.75
C GLN A 60 3.05 9.95 9.05
N ILE A 61 3.09 9.89 7.71
CA ILE A 61 4.31 10.16 6.94
C ILE A 61 4.65 11.65 6.88
N LYS A 62 3.64 12.53 6.81
CA LYS A 62 3.90 13.98 6.81
C LYS A 62 4.36 14.51 8.16
N ALA A 63 3.94 13.87 9.25
CA ALA A 63 4.27 14.30 10.60
C ALA A 63 5.66 13.84 11.08
N ASP A 64 6.24 12.81 10.47
CA ASP A 64 7.48 12.20 10.93
C ASP A 64 8.55 12.21 9.83
N THR A 65 9.42 13.23 9.88
CA THR A 65 10.50 13.46 8.91
C THR A 65 11.62 12.42 8.98
N ASP A 66 11.64 11.58 10.01
CA ASP A 66 12.66 10.55 10.20
C ASP A 66 12.26 9.20 9.59
N LEU A 67 11.00 9.04 9.16
CA LEU A 67 10.54 7.83 8.50
C LEU A 67 11.02 7.78 7.05
N VAL A 68 11.76 6.73 6.72
CA VAL A 68 12.24 6.48 5.36
C VAL A 68 11.29 5.51 4.64
N ALA A 69 10.54 6.05 3.67
CA ALA A 69 9.76 5.25 2.74
C ALA A 69 10.71 4.54 1.78
N VAL A 70 10.62 3.21 1.70
CA VAL A 70 11.38 2.42 0.73
C VAL A 70 10.46 2.10 -0.45
N PRO A 71 10.80 2.56 -1.67
CA PRO A 71 10.00 2.25 -2.85
C PRO A 71 10.06 0.74 -3.14
N VAL A 72 8.93 0.18 -3.53
CA VAL A 72 8.82 -1.19 -3.99
C VAL A 72 9.08 -1.19 -5.50
N SER A 73 10.32 -1.45 -5.90
CA SER A 73 10.78 -1.32 -7.30
C SER A 73 10.85 -2.65 -8.06
N ASP A 74 10.58 -3.78 -7.40
CA ASP A 74 10.59 -5.10 -8.05
C ASP A 74 9.41 -5.22 -9.03
N ASP A 75 9.69 -5.63 -10.27
CA ASP A 75 8.69 -5.87 -11.31
C ASP A 75 7.64 -6.91 -10.89
N ARG A 76 8.00 -7.86 -10.01
CA ARG A 76 7.07 -8.87 -9.45
C ARG A 76 6.16 -8.28 -8.38
N ALA A 77 6.51 -7.14 -7.80
CA ALA A 77 5.74 -6.49 -6.75
C ALA A 77 4.73 -5.47 -7.31
N GLN A 78 4.08 -5.85 -8.42
CA GLN A 78 3.03 -5.10 -9.10
C GLN A 78 1.74 -5.91 -9.10
N MET A 79 0.60 -5.27 -8.82
CA MET A 79 -0.71 -5.93 -8.80
C MET A 79 -1.69 -5.19 -9.72
N PRO A 80 -2.13 -5.80 -10.83
CA PRO A 80 -3.15 -5.20 -11.68
C PRO A 80 -4.51 -5.22 -10.97
N ILE A 81 -5.20 -4.08 -11.01
CA ILE A 81 -6.56 -3.94 -10.48
C ILE A 81 -7.55 -3.89 -11.63
N TYR A 82 -8.61 -4.69 -11.52
CA TYR A 82 -9.64 -4.82 -12.56
C TYR A 82 -11.01 -4.38 -12.04
N ALA A 83 -11.74 -3.62 -12.87
CA ALA A 83 -13.15 -3.34 -12.65
C ALA A 83 -14.00 -4.44 -13.29
N SER A 84 -14.78 -5.15 -12.47
CA SER A 84 -15.72 -6.18 -12.93
C SER A 84 -17.15 -5.66 -12.84
N TYR A 85 -17.91 -5.76 -13.94
CA TYR A 85 -19.28 -5.27 -14.04
C TYR A 85 -20.09 -6.05 -15.09
N LEU A 86 -21.41 -6.03 -14.95
CA LEU A 86 -22.32 -6.64 -15.93
C LEU A 86 -22.30 -5.83 -17.24
N LEU A 87 -22.27 -6.52 -18.38
CA LEU A 87 -22.26 -5.87 -19.70
C LEU A 87 -23.44 -4.92 -19.91
N SER A 88 -24.61 -5.24 -19.36
CA SER A 88 -25.80 -4.37 -19.39
C SER A 88 -25.58 -3.01 -18.70
N GLN A 89 -24.68 -2.95 -17.73
CA GLN A 89 -24.37 -1.73 -16.97
C GLN A 89 -23.21 -0.93 -17.57
N LYS A 90 -22.56 -1.44 -18.65
CA LYS A 90 -21.38 -0.81 -19.26
C LYS A 90 -21.58 0.67 -19.51
N LYS A 91 -22.70 1.06 -20.15
CA LYS A 91 -22.95 2.46 -20.52
C LYS A 91 -23.01 3.39 -19.30
N GLN A 92 -23.56 2.91 -18.19
CA GLN A 92 -23.68 3.68 -16.94
C GLN A 92 -22.34 3.80 -16.23
N LEU A 93 -21.56 2.72 -16.19
CA LEU A 93 -20.30 2.64 -15.45
C LEU A 93 -19.08 3.16 -16.23
N THR A 94 -19.19 3.31 -17.55
CA THR A 94 -18.05 3.72 -18.40
C THR A 94 -17.46 5.06 -17.96
N GLN A 95 -18.28 6.03 -17.53
CA GLN A 95 -17.74 7.31 -17.09
C GLN A 95 -17.00 7.17 -15.76
N LEU A 96 -17.62 6.51 -14.77
CA LEU A 96 -17.00 6.26 -13.47
C LEU A 96 -15.67 5.51 -13.59
N ILE A 97 -15.61 4.46 -14.42
CA ILE A 97 -14.39 3.69 -14.64
C ILE A 97 -13.30 4.57 -15.27
N ARG A 98 -13.65 5.43 -16.23
CA ARG A 98 -12.68 6.36 -16.83
C ARG A 98 -12.17 7.37 -15.82
N ASP A 99 -13.04 7.93 -14.99
CA ASP A 99 -12.64 8.89 -13.95
C ASP A 99 -11.70 8.23 -12.93
N LEU A 100 -12.01 6.99 -12.51
CA LEU A 100 -11.14 6.19 -11.64
C LEU A 100 -9.78 5.91 -12.28
N GLN A 101 -9.74 5.58 -13.57
CA GLN A 101 -8.49 5.35 -14.30
C GLN A 101 -7.64 6.62 -14.40
N GLN A 102 -8.28 7.77 -14.63
CA GLN A 102 -7.58 9.07 -14.71
C GLN A 102 -6.98 9.50 -13.36
N GLN A 103 -7.63 9.13 -12.27
CA GLN A 103 -7.19 9.44 -10.90
C GLN A 103 -6.36 8.32 -10.27
N TRP A 104 -6.12 7.23 -11.00
CA TRP A 104 -5.40 6.08 -10.46
C TRP A 104 -3.94 6.47 -10.16
N PRO A 105 -3.42 6.18 -8.96
CA PRO A 105 -2.06 6.57 -8.61
C PRO A 105 -1.05 5.78 -9.46
N THR A 106 -0.11 6.45 -10.13
CA THR A 106 0.87 5.81 -11.01
C THR A 106 2.29 5.74 -10.44
N THR A 107 2.64 6.55 -9.43
CA THR A 107 3.98 6.61 -8.81
C THR A 107 3.93 6.97 -7.32
N LEU A 108 5.02 6.72 -6.58
CA LEU A 108 5.22 7.24 -5.22
C LEU A 108 5.79 8.68 -5.27
N PRO A 109 5.49 9.56 -4.30
CA PRO A 109 5.82 11.00 -4.38
C PRO A 109 7.33 11.31 -4.36
N ASN A 110 8.19 10.35 -3.99
CA ASN A 110 9.64 10.52 -3.98
C ASN A 110 10.37 9.88 -5.17
N ASP A 111 9.67 9.34 -6.16
CA ASP A 111 10.29 8.80 -7.40
C ASP A 111 10.66 9.92 -8.40
N SER A 112 10.63 11.19 -7.97
CA SER A 112 10.98 12.37 -8.77
C SER A 112 12.35 12.91 -8.38
N HIS A 113 13.41 12.12 -8.56
CA HIS A 113 14.80 12.59 -8.56
C HIS A 113 15.67 11.81 -9.54
#